data_AF-A0A953JS05-F1
#
_entry.id   AF-A0A953JS05-F1
#
_cell.length_a   1.000
_cell.length_b   1.000
_cell.length_c   1.000
_cell.angle_alpha   90.00
_cell.angle_beta   90.00
_cell.angle_gamma   90.00
#
_symmetry.space_group_name_H-M   'P 1'
#
loop_
_entity.id
_entity.type
_entity.pdbx_description
1 polymer ?
#
loop_
_entity_poly.entity_id
_entity_poly.type
_entity_poly.pdbx_seq_one_letter_code
_entity_poly.pdbx_strand_id
1 'polypeptide(L)'
;MTNKLGLFGVTVLVATMMAGCVPPAPPSAAPPTTAVVTPSTAAPTTAAPTTTVAVAGPHAPTISSFTASTTAAPSPLTTALRWSISDPDGNPLTCRLDLDGNGTFDHTITGCTSETSRTRTFATAGSRTVVLEVSDGTNATTAALGLNVSSASSDQYAVTLRLGSGMTPAQTSAFTSAAATWAGIVKTGQPDRTVTIGTNFCADGTAAYSGTVDDLLIDAQVIAIDGPGGILGQAGPCLVRASNGLPLYGIMQFDSADVASLEASGQFANTIVHEMGHILGIGTVWSSPLLQGAGTSNPRFTGAAAVGTWRELGGAGDVPVENTGGAGTVDSHWRETTFRTELMTGYLNSSNQLSALTAASLADLGYGVDLAGAAAYTLPALWAGSMRAHGADEHDDIVRVLPSGTA
;
A
#
# COMPACT_ATOMS: atom_id res chain seq x y z
N MET A 1 -61.63 7.54 -2.84
CA MET A 1 -62.14 6.21 -3.18
C MET A 1 -60.94 5.27 -3.30
N THR A 2 -60.94 4.21 -2.47
CA THR A 2 -60.20 2.93 -2.60
C THR A 2 -58.66 2.99 -2.69
N ASN A 3 -57.89 2.87 -1.59
CA ASN A 3 -57.44 1.65 -0.89
C ASN A 3 -56.77 0.56 -1.76
N LYS A 4 -55.47 0.31 -1.54
CA LYS A 4 -54.93 -1.04 -1.24
C LYS A 4 -53.48 -0.99 -0.69
N LEU A 5 -53.38 -1.36 0.58
CA LEU A 5 -52.18 -1.74 1.34
C LEU A 5 -51.64 -3.09 0.84
N GLY A 6 -50.31 -3.22 0.74
CA GLY A 6 -49.59 -4.48 0.58
C GLY A 6 -48.54 -4.61 1.70
N LEU A 7 -48.84 -5.51 2.65
CA LEU A 7 -48.09 -5.78 3.87
C LEU A 7 -46.99 -6.82 3.55
N PHE A 8 -45.70 -6.50 3.79
CA PHE A 8 -44.61 -7.50 3.80
C PHE A 8 -44.26 -7.84 5.26
N GLY A 9 -44.43 -9.13 5.59
CA GLY A 9 -44.23 -9.67 6.93
C GLY A 9 -42.76 -9.79 7.30
N VAL A 10 -42.43 -9.32 8.50
CA VAL A 10 -41.16 -9.55 9.19
C VAL A 10 -41.28 -10.84 9.98
N THR A 11 -40.50 -11.86 9.62
CA THR A 11 -40.36 -13.10 10.39
C THR A 11 -39.38 -12.86 11.53
N VAL A 12 -39.90 -12.76 12.75
CA VAL A 12 -39.11 -12.76 14.00
C VAL A 12 -38.73 -14.22 14.32
N LEU A 13 -37.45 -14.54 14.26
CA LEU A 13 -36.93 -15.83 14.70
C LEU A 13 -36.61 -15.74 16.21
N VAL A 14 -37.49 -16.30 17.03
CA VAL A 14 -37.28 -16.47 18.48
C VAL A 14 -36.41 -17.70 18.69
N ALA A 15 -35.15 -17.50 19.12
CA ALA A 15 -34.28 -18.60 19.55
C ALA A 15 -34.67 -19.05 20.97
N THR A 16 -35.31 -20.21 21.06
CA THR A 16 -35.62 -20.89 22.33
C THR A 16 -34.38 -21.64 22.80
N MET A 17 -33.88 -21.33 24.00
CA MET A 17 -32.80 -22.09 24.64
C MET A 17 -33.35 -23.42 25.17
N MET A 18 -32.89 -24.54 24.59
CA MET A 18 -33.13 -25.88 25.10
C MET A 18 -31.85 -26.42 25.75
N ALA A 19 -31.93 -26.62 27.07
CA ALA A 19 -30.90 -27.30 27.85
C ALA A 19 -30.90 -28.79 27.50
N GLY A 20 -29.82 -29.25 26.85
CA GLY A 20 -29.58 -30.67 26.56
C GLY A 20 -28.86 -31.35 27.74
N CYS A 21 -29.51 -32.36 28.30
CA CYS A 21 -29.05 -33.21 29.39
C CYS A 21 -27.95 -34.17 28.92
N VAL A 22 -26.85 -34.28 29.69
CA VAL A 22 -25.74 -35.22 29.46
C VAL A 22 -26.12 -36.59 30.05
N PRO A 23 -26.15 -37.69 29.28
CA PRO A 23 -26.40 -39.03 29.83
C PRO A 23 -25.16 -39.59 30.57
N PRO A 24 -25.36 -40.38 31.65
CA PRO A 24 -24.28 -40.89 32.50
C PRO A 24 -23.49 -42.04 31.86
N ALA A 25 -22.21 -42.13 32.23
CA ALA A 25 -21.29 -43.17 31.81
C ALA A 25 -21.70 -44.58 32.32
N PRO A 26 -21.48 -45.65 31.53
CA PRO A 26 -21.77 -47.02 31.95
C PRO A 26 -20.75 -47.55 32.99
N PRO A 27 -21.16 -48.48 33.86
CA PRO A 27 -20.36 -48.96 34.98
C PRO A 27 -19.19 -49.87 34.59
N SER A 28 -18.12 -49.73 35.38
CA SER A 28 -16.87 -50.49 35.37
C SER A 28 -17.08 -52.01 35.41
N ALA A 29 -16.45 -52.73 34.48
CA ALA A 29 -16.43 -54.19 34.46
C ALA A 29 -15.39 -54.75 35.44
N ALA A 30 -15.81 -55.76 36.20
CA ALA A 30 -15.03 -56.49 37.19
C ALA A 30 -13.85 -57.27 36.58
N PRO A 31 -12.78 -57.55 37.35
CA PRO A 31 -11.56 -58.14 36.83
C PRO A 31 -11.70 -59.65 36.59
N PRO A 32 -11.15 -60.20 35.49
CA PRO A 32 -11.05 -61.64 35.34
C PRO A 32 -9.89 -62.21 36.17
N THR A 33 -10.15 -63.40 36.70
CA THR A 33 -9.36 -64.26 37.56
C THR A 33 -7.97 -64.62 37.01
N THR A 34 -6.98 -64.60 37.90
CA THR A 34 -5.62 -65.12 37.74
C THR A 34 -5.62 -66.63 37.47
N ALA A 35 -5.15 -67.04 36.30
CA ALA A 35 -4.65 -68.39 36.05
C ALA A 35 -3.11 -68.33 36.02
N VAL A 36 -2.48 -69.02 36.96
CA VAL A 36 -1.03 -69.20 37.02
C VAL A 36 -0.65 -70.25 35.97
N VAL A 37 0.01 -69.83 34.90
CA VAL A 37 0.69 -70.72 33.95
C VAL A 37 2.20 -70.58 34.17
N THR A 38 2.85 -71.68 34.54
CA THR A 38 4.31 -71.79 34.71
C THR A 38 5.06 -71.52 33.40
N PRO A 39 6.18 -70.78 33.41
CA PRO A 39 6.92 -70.50 32.19
C PRO A 39 7.68 -71.75 31.70
N SER A 40 7.47 -72.14 30.45
CA SER A 40 8.38 -73.03 29.73
C SER A 40 9.46 -72.17 29.06
N THR A 41 10.71 -72.40 29.44
CA THR A 41 11.89 -71.77 28.83
C THR A 41 12.16 -72.38 27.46
N ALA A 42 11.68 -71.73 26.41
CA ALA A 42 12.17 -71.92 25.05
C ALA A 42 12.66 -70.56 24.53
N ALA A 43 13.97 -70.44 24.30
CA ALA A 43 14.58 -69.25 23.75
C ALA A 43 14.11 -69.05 22.28
N PRO A 44 13.53 -67.90 21.92
CA PRO A 44 13.25 -67.61 20.53
C PRO A 44 14.53 -67.07 19.87
N THR A 45 15.26 -67.93 19.17
CA THR A 45 16.25 -67.54 18.17
C THR A 45 15.52 -67.10 16.90
N THR A 46 14.97 -65.89 16.89
CA THR A 46 14.69 -65.16 15.64
C THR A 46 14.57 -63.68 15.98
N ALA A 47 15.52 -62.88 15.51
CA ALA A 47 15.42 -61.43 15.57
C ALA A 47 14.14 -61.00 14.81
N ALA A 48 13.29 -60.23 15.47
CA ALA A 48 12.18 -59.56 14.78
C ALA A 48 12.77 -58.69 13.65
N PRO A 49 12.18 -58.67 12.45
CA PRO A 49 12.62 -57.75 11.42
C PRO A 49 12.40 -56.32 11.95
N THR A 50 13.49 -55.63 12.24
CA THR A 50 13.45 -54.20 12.49
C THR A 50 13.02 -53.54 11.18
N THR A 51 11.77 -53.12 11.07
CA THR A 51 11.36 -52.17 10.04
C THR A 51 12.03 -50.85 10.40
N THR A 52 13.24 -50.63 9.89
CA THR A 52 13.76 -49.28 9.72
C THR A 52 12.80 -48.59 8.75
N VAL A 53 11.87 -47.80 9.29
CA VAL A 53 11.26 -46.73 8.52
C VAL A 53 12.43 -45.85 8.12
N ALA A 54 12.82 -45.91 6.85
CA ALA A 54 13.70 -44.90 6.30
C ALA A 54 12.98 -43.57 6.50
N VAL A 55 13.43 -42.77 7.48
CA VAL A 55 13.05 -41.37 7.53
C VAL A 55 13.52 -40.81 6.20
N ALA A 56 12.57 -40.43 5.33
CA ALA A 56 12.91 -39.76 4.09
C ALA A 56 13.86 -38.60 4.44
N GLY A 57 14.99 -38.49 3.75
CA GLY A 57 15.91 -37.38 3.97
C GLY A 57 15.21 -36.04 3.75
N PRO A 58 15.74 -34.93 4.30
CA PRO A 58 15.11 -33.62 4.18
C PRO A 58 14.90 -33.27 2.70
N HIS A 59 13.68 -32.94 2.33
CA HIS A 59 13.29 -32.56 0.98
C HIS A 59 13.65 -31.08 0.75
N ALA A 60 14.12 -30.75 -0.45
CA ALA A 60 14.39 -29.37 -0.79
C ALA A 60 13.09 -28.55 -0.86
N PRO A 61 13.14 -27.24 -0.51
CA PRO A 61 12.00 -26.35 -0.70
C PRO A 61 11.69 -26.18 -2.19
N THR A 62 10.44 -25.81 -2.50
CA THR A 62 9.96 -25.65 -3.87
C THR A 62 9.60 -24.19 -4.16
N ILE A 63 10.00 -23.67 -5.32
CA ILE A 63 9.55 -22.39 -5.85
C ILE A 63 8.54 -22.66 -6.97
N SER A 64 7.25 -22.46 -6.68
CA SER A 64 6.17 -22.65 -7.64
C SER A 64 6.07 -21.49 -8.63
N SER A 65 6.44 -20.28 -8.20
CA SER A 65 6.53 -19.11 -9.07
C SER A 65 7.50 -18.07 -8.53
N PHE A 66 8.13 -17.34 -9.45
CA PHE A 66 8.89 -16.12 -9.16
C PHE A 66 8.62 -15.11 -10.28
N THR A 67 8.07 -13.95 -9.94
CA THR A 67 7.47 -12.99 -10.88
C THR A 67 7.76 -11.55 -10.48
N ALA A 68 7.59 -10.63 -11.42
CA ALA A 68 7.60 -9.19 -11.21
C ALA A 68 6.26 -8.58 -11.61
N SER A 69 5.84 -7.48 -10.97
CA SER A 69 4.67 -6.71 -11.42
C SER A 69 4.88 -6.08 -12.80
N THR A 70 6.11 -5.62 -13.06
CA THR A 70 6.56 -5.08 -14.34
C THR A 70 7.94 -5.66 -14.68
N THR A 71 8.10 -6.21 -15.88
CA THR A 71 9.37 -6.81 -16.34
C THR A 71 10.15 -5.93 -17.30
N ALA A 72 9.54 -4.87 -17.84
CA ALA A 72 10.19 -3.94 -18.74
C ALA A 72 9.63 -2.51 -18.63
N ALA A 73 10.51 -1.52 -18.50
CA ALA A 73 10.19 -0.10 -18.56
C ALA A 73 11.47 0.72 -18.84
N PRO A 74 11.35 2.00 -19.23
CA PRO A 74 12.44 2.96 -19.10
C PRO A 74 13.00 3.02 -17.68
N SER A 75 14.27 3.38 -17.55
CA SER A 75 14.82 3.73 -16.25
C SER A 75 14.15 5.00 -15.68
N PRO A 76 13.78 5.03 -14.39
CA PRO A 76 13.85 3.93 -13.42
C PRO A 76 12.71 2.91 -13.60
N LEU A 77 13.02 1.61 -13.52
CA LEU A 77 12.02 0.54 -13.43
C LEU A 77 11.77 0.19 -11.95
N THR A 78 10.62 0.61 -11.40
CA THR A 78 10.15 0.16 -10.08
C THR A 78 9.19 -1.01 -10.25
N THR A 79 9.46 -2.13 -9.57
CA THR A 79 8.67 -3.36 -9.70
C THR A 79 8.66 -4.21 -8.43
N ALA A 80 7.54 -4.89 -8.17
CA ALA A 80 7.40 -5.82 -7.06
C ALA A 80 7.82 -7.23 -7.47
N LEU A 81 8.85 -7.74 -6.81
CA LEU A 81 9.29 -9.14 -6.86
C LEU A 81 8.39 -9.98 -5.95
N ARG A 82 7.72 -10.98 -6.52
CA ARG A 82 6.72 -11.82 -5.85
C ARG A 82 7.02 -13.29 -6.11
N TRP A 83 6.75 -14.13 -5.13
CA TRP A 83 7.03 -15.57 -5.21
C TRP A 83 5.95 -16.41 -4.55
N SER A 84 5.86 -17.67 -4.97
CA SER A 84 5.09 -18.71 -4.28
C SER A 84 6.03 -19.86 -3.96
N ILE A 85 6.15 -20.16 -2.68
CA ILE A 85 7.14 -21.06 -2.11
C ILE A 85 6.49 -22.00 -1.09
N SER A 86 7.03 -23.20 -0.96
CA SER A 86 6.63 -24.17 0.06
C SER A 86 7.80 -25.07 0.44
N ASP A 87 7.71 -25.65 1.63
CA ASP A 87 8.64 -26.65 2.13
C ASP A 87 7.87 -27.94 2.43
N PRO A 88 8.20 -29.09 1.81
CA PRO A 88 7.50 -30.35 2.07
C PRO A 88 7.59 -30.82 3.52
N ASP A 89 8.65 -30.43 4.22
CA ASP A 89 8.92 -30.83 5.60
C ASP A 89 8.41 -29.80 6.62
N GLY A 90 7.90 -28.65 6.16
CA GLY A 90 7.35 -27.58 6.99
C GLY A 90 8.40 -26.72 7.70
N ASN A 91 9.64 -26.73 7.22
CA ASN A 91 10.72 -25.94 7.80
C ASN A 91 10.53 -24.43 7.57
N PRO A 92 11.01 -23.56 8.49
CA PRO A 92 11.06 -22.12 8.24
C PRO A 92 11.98 -21.79 7.06
N LEU A 93 11.48 -20.97 6.13
CA LEU A 93 12.20 -20.59 4.93
C LEU A 93 12.94 -19.26 5.07
N THR A 94 14.12 -19.19 4.47
CA THR A 94 14.88 -17.96 4.25
C THR A 94 14.96 -17.70 2.75
N CYS A 95 14.56 -16.50 2.32
CA CYS A 95 14.70 -16.08 0.94
C CYS A 95 15.90 -15.15 0.78
N ARG A 96 16.65 -15.31 -0.29
CA ARG A 96 17.71 -14.37 -0.69
C ARG A 96 17.51 -13.91 -2.12
N LEU A 97 17.78 -12.63 -2.37
CA LEU A 97 17.64 -12.01 -3.68
C LEU A 97 19.01 -11.53 -4.16
N ASP A 98 19.40 -11.96 -5.34
CA ASP A 98 20.49 -11.40 -6.15
C ASP A 98 19.82 -10.56 -7.24
N LEU A 99 19.93 -9.24 -7.14
CA LEU A 99 19.19 -8.27 -7.96
C LEU A 99 19.90 -7.93 -9.26
N ASP A 100 21.20 -8.17 -9.36
CA ASP A 100 22.01 -7.87 -10.55
C ASP A 100 22.53 -9.11 -11.27
N GLY A 101 22.35 -10.29 -10.69
CA GLY A 101 22.76 -11.58 -11.26
C GLY A 101 24.26 -11.83 -11.14
N ASN A 102 24.96 -11.14 -10.22
CA ASN A 102 26.40 -11.26 -10.07
C ASN A 102 26.82 -12.49 -9.23
N GLY A 103 25.87 -13.24 -8.69
CA GLY A 103 26.09 -14.42 -7.83
C GLY A 103 26.23 -14.09 -6.35
N THR A 104 26.06 -12.83 -5.95
CA THR A 104 26.03 -12.35 -4.57
C THR A 104 24.61 -11.91 -4.23
N PHE A 105 24.12 -12.32 -3.06
CA PHE A 105 22.79 -11.91 -2.61
C PHE A 105 22.82 -10.52 -1.97
N ASP A 106 22.01 -9.60 -2.50
CA ASP A 106 21.85 -8.23 -2.01
C ASP A 106 20.90 -8.14 -0.81
N HIS A 107 19.93 -9.06 -0.74
CA HIS A 107 18.94 -9.07 0.33
C HIS A 107 18.72 -10.46 0.88
N THR A 108 18.49 -10.53 2.20
CA THR A 108 18.08 -11.74 2.92
C THR A 108 16.81 -11.45 3.70
N ILE A 109 15.84 -12.36 3.62
CA ILE A 109 14.53 -12.28 4.24
C ILE A 109 14.34 -13.55 5.07
N THR A 110 14.40 -13.42 6.39
CA THR A 110 14.11 -14.51 7.32
C THR A 110 12.61 -14.66 7.52
N GLY A 111 12.13 -15.90 7.74
CA GLY A 111 10.70 -16.17 7.88
C GLY A 111 9.92 -15.88 6.60
N CYS A 112 10.53 -16.16 5.44
CA CYS A 112 9.95 -15.91 4.14
C CYS A 112 8.75 -16.84 3.91
N THR A 113 7.68 -16.31 3.31
CA THR A 113 6.47 -17.08 2.99
C THR A 113 5.98 -16.73 1.58
N SER A 114 4.94 -17.40 1.09
CA SER A 114 4.26 -16.97 -0.15
C SER A 114 3.54 -15.62 -0.01
N GLU A 115 3.40 -15.10 1.21
CA GLU A 115 2.83 -13.78 1.49
C GLU A 115 3.90 -12.69 1.59
N THR A 116 5.19 -13.01 1.48
CA THR A 116 6.23 -11.98 1.41
C THR A 116 6.49 -11.55 -0.04
N SER A 117 6.93 -10.31 -0.22
CA SER A 117 7.39 -9.77 -1.50
C SER A 117 8.31 -8.58 -1.24
N ARG A 118 9.02 -8.11 -2.27
CA ARG A 118 9.89 -6.92 -2.18
C ARG A 118 9.72 -6.03 -3.40
N THR A 119 9.66 -4.72 -3.19
CA THR A 119 9.65 -3.74 -4.29
C THR A 119 11.05 -3.17 -4.46
N ARG A 120 11.54 -3.12 -5.70
CA ARG A 120 12.88 -2.63 -6.02
C ARG A 120 12.85 -1.69 -7.21
N THR A 121 13.75 -0.72 -7.19
CA THR A 121 14.00 0.20 -8.30
C THR A 121 15.28 -0.20 -9.02
N PHE A 122 15.21 -0.31 -10.34
CA PHE A 122 16.34 -0.60 -11.21
C PHE A 122 16.62 0.62 -12.10
N ALA A 123 17.66 1.39 -11.76
CA ALA A 123 17.96 2.67 -12.40
C ALA A 123 18.99 2.58 -13.57
N THR A 124 19.82 1.55 -13.62
CA THR A 124 20.77 1.36 -14.72
C THR A 124 20.05 0.79 -15.94
N ALA A 125 20.34 1.24 -17.17
CA ALA A 125 19.79 0.59 -18.36
C ALA A 125 20.48 -0.75 -18.63
N GLY A 126 19.75 -1.72 -19.16
CA GLY A 126 20.23 -3.05 -19.53
C GLY A 126 19.28 -4.18 -19.13
N SER A 127 19.42 -5.30 -19.81
CA SER A 127 18.82 -6.57 -19.40
C SER A 127 19.58 -7.12 -18.18
N ARG A 128 18.85 -7.59 -17.17
CA ARG A 128 19.43 -8.26 -15.99
C ARG A 128 18.60 -9.47 -15.60
N THR A 129 19.23 -10.37 -14.87
CA THR A 129 18.58 -11.54 -14.29
C THR A 129 18.55 -11.37 -12.78
N VAL A 130 17.36 -11.28 -12.20
CA VAL A 130 17.17 -11.35 -10.75
C VAL A 130 17.04 -12.81 -10.37
N VAL A 131 17.73 -13.24 -9.31
CA VAL A 131 17.67 -14.61 -8.79
C VAL A 131 17.10 -14.60 -7.39
N LEU A 132 16.11 -15.47 -7.16
CA LEU A 132 15.58 -15.81 -5.84
C LEU A 132 16.16 -17.16 -5.42
N GLU A 133 16.81 -17.22 -4.27
CA GLU A 133 17.13 -18.45 -3.54
C GLU A 133 16.15 -18.62 -2.38
N VAL A 134 15.65 -19.84 -2.18
CA VAL A 134 14.84 -20.23 -1.02
C VAL A 134 15.53 -21.39 -0.34
N SER A 135 15.84 -21.23 0.95
CA SER A 135 16.51 -22.24 1.77
C SER A 135 15.72 -22.57 3.03
N ASP A 136 15.71 -23.86 3.39
CA ASP A 136 15.16 -24.41 4.64
C ASP A 136 16.24 -24.56 5.74
N GLY A 137 17.47 -24.11 5.47
CA GLY A 137 18.65 -24.26 6.34
C GLY A 137 19.54 -25.48 6.02
N THR A 138 19.07 -26.43 5.24
CA THR A 138 19.81 -27.64 4.80
C THR A 138 19.93 -27.72 3.29
N ASN A 139 18.83 -27.49 2.58
CA ASN A 139 18.70 -27.45 1.14
C ASN A 139 18.39 -26.02 0.66
N ALA A 140 18.57 -25.79 -0.64
CA ALA A 140 18.18 -24.56 -1.28
C ALA A 140 17.72 -24.82 -2.72
N THR A 141 16.75 -24.05 -3.17
CA THR A 141 16.24 -24.03 -4.55
C THR A 141 16.30 -22.60 -5.07
N THR A 142 16.63 -22.43 -6.35
CA THR A 142 16.70 -21.12 -7.01
C THR A 142 15.71 -20.99 -8.15
N ALA A 143 15.26 -19.75 -8.39
CA ALA A 143 14.49 -19.36 -9.56
C ALA A 143 15.03 -18.03 -10.09
N ALA A 144 14.94 -17.82 -11.39
CA ALA A 144 15.46 -16.63 -12.06
C ALA A 144 14.36 -15.89 -12.82
N LEU A 145 14.50 -14.57 -12.90
CA LEU A 145 13.56 -13.66 -13.56
C LEU A 145 14.33 -12.64 -14.38
N GLY A 146 14.04 -12.56 -15.67
CA GLY A 146 14.62 -11.53 -16.55
C GLY A 146 13.87 -10.20 -16.45
N LEU A 147 14.61 -9.11 -16.30
CA LEU A 147 14.10 -7.74 -16.38
C LEU A 147 14.82 -6.96 -17.47
N ASN A 148 14.10 -6.07 -18.16
CA ASN A 148 14.64 -5.22 -19.21
C ASN A 148 14.43 -3.75 -18.87
N VAL A 149 15.51 -3.05 -18.50
CA VAL A 149 15.46 -1.62 -18.25
C VAL A 149 15.97 -0.89 -19.48
N SER A 150 15.12 -0.18 -20.21
CA SER A 150 15.60 0.65 -21.32
C SER A 150 16.23 1.94 -20.80
N SER A 151 16.85 2.72 -21.69
CA SER A 151 17.38 4.04 -21.33
C SER A 151 16.32 4.88 -20.62
N ALA A 152 16.76 5.73 -19.69
CA ALA A 152 15.88 6.69 -19.05
C ALA A 152 15.19 7.55 -20.11
N SER A 153 13.95 7.94 -19.84
CA SER A 153 13.22 8.87 -20.71
C SER A 153 14.03 10.16 -20.85
N SER A 154 14.18 10.65 -22.09
CA SER A 154 14.73 12.00 -22.33
C SER A 154 13.76 13.09 -21.87
N ASP A 155 12.48 12.73 -21.83
CA ASP A 155 11.39 13.53 -21.31
C ASP A 155 11.23 13.24 -19.81
N GLN A 156 11.66 14.21 -18.99
CA GLN A 156 11.66 14.10 -17.53
C GLN A 156 10.39 14.68 -16.97
N TYR A 157 9.84 14.04 -15.94
CA TYR A 157 8.59 14.49 -15.36
C TYR A 157 8.68 15.94 -14.84
N ALA A 158 7.77 16.79 -15.30
CA ALA A 158 7.66 18.19 -14.92
C ALA A 158 6.29 18.52 -14.30
N VAL A 159 6.28 19.50 -13.40
CA VAL A 159 5.03 20.06 -12.86
C VAL A 159 5.01 21.55 -13.16
N THR A 160 4.05 21.97 -13.96
CA THR A 160 3.83 23.38 -14.26
C THR A 160 2.85 23.97 -13.25
N LEU A 161 3.27 25.02 -12.54
CA LEU A 161 2.45 25.70 -11.54
C LEU A 161 1.90 27.04 -12.06
N ARG A 162 0.60 27.28 -11.89
CA ARG A 162 -0.01 28.61 -12.00
C ARG A 162 -0.48 29.04 -10.61
N LEU A 163 0.32 29.91 -10.00
CA LEU A 163 0.11 30.36 -8.63
C LEU A 163 -0.86 31.55 -8.60
N GLY A 164 -1.82 31.50 -7.69
CA GLY A 164 -2.78 32.57 -7.45
C GLY A 164 -2.12 33.88 -7.03
N SER A 165 -2.77 34.99 -7.35
CA SER A 165 -2.31 36.32 -6.95
C SER A 165 -2.33 36.48 -5.43
N GLY A 166 -1.30 37.11 -4.85
CA GLY A 166 -1.25 37.43 -3.43
C GLY A 166 -0.41 36.46 -2.58
N MET A 167 0.12 35.38 -3.16
CA MET A 167 1.09 34.52 -2.47
C MET A 167 2.39 35.27 -2.19
N THR A 168 2.98 35.03 -1.01
CA THR A 168 4.30 35.57 -0.65
C THR A 168 5.42 34.84 -1.40
N PRO A 169 6.62 35.44 -1.53
CA PRO A 169 7.78 34.74 -2.12
C PRO A 169 8.16 33.43 -1.38
N ALA A 170 7.89 33.35 -0.08
CA ALA A 170 8.13 32.12 0.69
C ALA A 170 7.13 31.03 0.30
N GLN A 171 5.86 31.38 0.12
CA GLN A 171 4.81 30.46 -0.32
C GLN A 171 5.08 29.96 -1.75
N THR A 172 5.42 30.86 -2.67
CA THR A 172 5.74 30.46 -4.06
C THR A 172 6.95 29.53 -4.12
N SER A 173 7.96 29.75 -3.27
CA SER A 173 9.10 28.85 -3.10
C SER A 173 8.70 27.48 -2.55
N ALA A 174 7.80 27.44 -1.55
CA ALA A 174 7.29 26.19 -1.00
C ALA A 174 6.54 25.34 -2.05
N PHE A 175 5.69 25.97 -2.87
CA PHE A 175 5.02 25.31 -4.01
C PHE A 175 6.00 24.76 -5.04
N THR A 176 6.98 25.57 -5.43
CA THR A 176 8.01 25.14 -6.40
C THR A 176 8.86 24.00 -5.85
N SER A 177 9.16 24.03 -4.54
CA SER A 177 9.90 22.96 -3.86
C SER A 177 9.09 21.66 -3.79
N ALA A 178 7.79 21.74 -3.53
CA ALA A 178 6.92 20.56 -3.56
C ALA A 178 6.84 19.91 -4.95
N ALA A 179 6.71 20.74 -6.00
CA ALA A 179 6.79 20.28 -7.39
C ALA A 179 8.14 19.59 -7.69
N ALA A 180 9.25 20.16 -7.22
CA ALA A 180 10.57 19.56 -7.37
C ALA A 180 10.71 18.24 -6.58
N THR A 181 10.11 18.12 -5.40
CA THR A 181 10.08 16.87 -4.63
C THR A 181 9.38 15.76 -5.42
N TRP A 182 8.20 16.03 -5.97
CA TRP A 182 7.46 15.04 -6.74
C TRP A 182 8.13 14.69 -8.08
N ALA A 183 8.67 15.67 -8.81
CA ALA A 183 9.53 15.41 -9.99
C ALA A 183 10.86 14.71 -9.63
N GLY A 184 11.27 14.80 -8.36
CA GLY A 184 12.36 14.02 -7.79
C GLY A 184 12.05 12.53 -7.68
N ILE A 185 10.78 12.16 -7.54
CA ILE A 185 10.29 10.78 -7.34
C ILE A 185 9.75 10.22 -8.65
N VAL A 186 8.84 10.94 -9.31
CA VAL A 186 8.35 10.60 -10.64
C VAL A 186 9.38 11.09 -11.65
N LYS A 187 10.05 10.17 -12.34
CA LYS A 187 11.16 10.50 -13.25
C LYS A 187 10.75 10.52 -14.72
N THR A 188 9.78 9.67 -15.08
CA THR A 188 9.39 9.48 -16.47
C THR A 188 8.27 10.42 -16.86
N GLY A 189 8.54 11.30 -17.83
CA GLY A 189 7.55 12.17 -18.45
C GLY A 189 6.42 11.41 -19.15
N GLN A 190 5.36 12.14 -19.44
CA GLN A 190 4.09 11.71 -19.99
C GLN A 190 3.89 12.44 -21.32
N PRO A 191 3.31 11.77 -22.34
CA PRO A 191 3.18 12.37 -23.66
C PRO A 191 2.43 13.71 -23.64
N ASP A 192 3.03 14.80 -24.12
CA ASP A 192 2.41 16.12 -24.25
C ASP A 192 0.95 16.09 -24.74
N ARG A 193 0.09 16.92 -24.13
CA ARG A 193 -1.31 17.06 -24.53
C ARG A 193 -1.70 18.52 -24.70
N THR A 194 -2.16 18.85 -25.91
CA THR A 194 -2.85 20.12 -26.14
C THR A 194 -4.25 20.06 -25.54
N VAL A 195 -4.59 21.03 -24.69
CA VAL A 195 -5.88 21.15 -24.03
C VAL A 195 -6.40 22.58 -24.09
N THR A 196 -7.71 22.72 -23.97
CA THR A 196 -8.39 24.01 -23.76
C THR A 196 -9.23 23.88 -22.50
N ILE A 197 -8.87 24.65 -21.49
CA ILE A 197 -9.47 24.68 -20.15
C ILE A 197 -10.14 26.05 -19.99
N GLY A 198 -11.43 26.06 -19.68
CA GLY A 198 -12.19 27.29 -19.43
C GLY A 198 -11.79 28.00 -18.13
N THR A 199 -12.22 29.25 -17.96
CA THR A 199 -12.16 29.93 -16.66
C THR A 199 -13.04 29.20 -15.65
N ASN A 200 -12.63 29.15 -14.39
CA ASN A 200 -13.36 28.47 -13.31
C ASN A 200 -13.72 27.01 -13.62
N PHE A 201 -12.94 26.35 -14.50
CA PHE A 201 -13.26 24.99 -14.94
C PHE A 201 -13.23 24.01 -13.77
N CYS A 202 -12.22 24.11 -12.91
CA CYS A 202 -12.08 23.24 -11.75
C CYS A 202 -12.47 23.91 -10.44
N ALA A 203 -12.08 25.17 -10.27
CA ALA A 203 -12.41 25.96 -9.09
C ALA A 203 -12.54 27.44 -9.44
N ASP A 204 -13.37 28.16 -8.69
CA ASP A 204 -13.55 29.59 -8.87
C ASP A 204 -12.22 30.37 -8.74
N GLY A 205 -12.05 31.40 -9.57
CA GLY A 205 -10.84 32.21 -9.61
C GLY A 205 -9.70 31.61 -10.44
N THR A 206 -9.87 30.44 -11.06
CA THR A 206 -8.87 29.85 -11.98
C THR A 206 -8.98 30.47 -13.38
N ALA A 207 -7.84 30.86 -13.94
CA ALA A 207 -7.77 31.44 -15.28
C ALA A 207 -7.89 30.35 -16.36
N ALA A 208 -8.49 30.69 -17.51
CA ALA A 208 -8.51 29.83 -18.67
C ALA A 208 -7.07 29.49 -19.12
N TYR A 209 -6.92 28.33 -19.78
CA TYR A 209 -5.67 27.87 -20.36
C TYR A 209 -5.93 27.28 -21.73
N SER A 210 -5.11 27.61 -22.73
CA SER A 210 -5.13 26.94 -24.03
C SER A 210 -3.70 26.77 -24.50
N GLY A 211 -3.24 25.53 -24.61
CA GLY A 211 -1.84 25.24 -24.88
C GLY A 211 -1.52 23.77 -24.68
N THR A 212 -0.23 23.45 -24.74
CA THR A 212 0.29 22.11 -24.48
C THR A 212 0.67 21.98 -23.02
N VAL A 213 0.05 21.02 -22.34
CA VAL A 213 0.48 20.57 -21.02
C VAL A 213 1.47 19.44 -21.21
N ASP A 214 2.71 19.74 -20.86
CA ASP A 214 3.75 18.77 -20.57
C ASP A 214 3.53 18.24 -19.15
N ASP A 215 3.46 16.92 -19.02
CA ASP A 215 3.19 16.17 -17.79
C ASP A 215 1.95 16.54 -16.98
N LEU A 216 2.05 17.57 -16.14
CA LEU A 216 1.04 17.98 -15.18
C LEU A 216 0.99 19.50 -15.03
N LEU A 217 -0.20 20.08 -15.24
CA LEU A 217 -0.50 21.47 -14.92
C LEU A 217 -1.26 21.56 -13.60
N ILE A 218 -0.86 22.45 -12.71
CA ILE A 218 -1.53 22.67 -11.42
C ILE A 218 -1.84 24.14 -11.23
N ASP A 219 -3.10 24.44 -10.95
CA ASP A 219 -3.48 25.72 -10.35
C ASP A 219 -3.35 25.63 -8.82
N ALA A 220 -2.78 26.66 -8.20
CA ALA A 220 -2.63 26.73 -6.76
C ALA A 220 -3.20 28.04 -6.23
N GLN A 221 -4.02 27.99 -5.18
CA GLN A 221 -4.64 29.18 -4.59
C GLN A 221 -4.55 29.17 -3.07
N VAL A 222 -4.43 30.37 -2.47
CA VAL A 222 -4.66 30.59 -1.03
C VAL A 222 -5.93 31.43 -0.94
N ILE A 223 -7.01 30.86 -0.42
CA ILE A 223 -8.36 31.45 -0.40
C ILE A 223 -9.05 31.17 0.94
N ALA A 224 -10.16 31.84 1.22
CA ALA A 224 -11.00 31.44 2.36
C ALA A 224 -11.73 30.13 2.02
N ILE A 225 -11.70 29.16 2.94
CA ILE A 225 -12.41 27.88 2.80
C ILE A 225 -13.49 27.75 3.87
N ASP A 226 -13.11 27.59 5.13
CA ASP A 226 -14.00 27.42 6.28
C ASP A 226 -13.59 28.19 7.54
N GLY A 227 -12.45 28.89 7.51
CA GLY A 227 -11.95 29.68 8.62
C GLY A 227 -10.81 28.98 9.35
N PRO A 228 -10.48 29.38 10.59
CA PRO A 228 -9.39 28.73 11.31
C PRO A 228 -9.72 27.28 11.71
N GLY A 229 -8.81 26.35 11.41
CA GLY A 229 -8.95 24.91 11.63
C GLY A 229 -9.94 24.26 10.66
N GLY A 230 -10.07 22.93 10.72
CA GLY A 230 -10.91 22.22 9.76
C GLY A 230 -10.14 21.94 8.47
N ILE A 231 -10.52 22.53 7.34
CA ILE A 231 -9.84 22.25 6.06
C ILE A 231 -8.58 23.10 5.90
N LEU A 232 -7.42 22.50 6.16
CA LEU A 232 -6.13 23.18 5.93
C LEU A 232 -5.83 23.37 4.44
N GLY A 233 -6.22 22.37 3.66
CA GLY A 233 -5.95 22.28 2.24
C GLY A 233 -6.89 21.29 1.59
N GLN A 234 -7.10 21.51 0.30
CA GLN A 234 -7.82 20.56 -0.54
C GLN A 234 -7.26 20.51 -1.94
N ALA A 235 -7.16 19.31 -2.51
CA ALA A 235 -6.61 19.12 -3.83
C ALA A 235 -7.11 17.88 -4.56
N GLY A 236 -6.97 17.91 -5.88
CA GLY A 236 -7.27 16.76 -6.72
C GLY A 236 -7.12 17.05 -8.21
N PRO A 237 -7.10 16.00 -9.03
CA PRO A 237 -7.07 16.14 -10.48
C PRO A 237 -8.44 16.59 -10.99
N CYS A 238 -8.43 17.51 -11.94
CA CYS A 238 -9.60 18.01 -12.65
C CYS A 238 -9.73 17.34 -14.02
N LEU A 239 -8.59 16.96 -14.62
CA LEU A 239 -8.50 16.25 -15.88
C LEU A 239 -7.48 15.12 -15.77
N VAL A 240 -7.81 13.99 -16.37
CA VAL A 240 -6.92 12.84 -16.54
C VAL A 240 -6.67 12.56 -18.02
N ARG A 241 -5.54 11.94 -18.31
CA ARG A 241 -5.14 11.50 -19.65
C ARG A 241 -5.97 10.29 -20.04
N ALA A 242 -6.79 10.41 -21.10
CA ALA A 242 -7.58 9.28 -21.60
C ALA A 242 -6.75 8.05 -22.00
N SER A 243 -5.45 8.21 -22.28
CA SER A 243 -4.56 7.13 -22.71
C SER A 243 -4.17 6.17 -21.58
N ASN A 244 -4.07 6.64 -20.34
CA ASN A 244 -3.54 5.85 -19.21
C ASN A 244 -4.20 6.17 -17.86
N GLY A 245 -5.14 7.11 -17.80
CA GLY A 245 -5.82 7.51 -16.58
C GLY A 245 -4.99 8.40 -15.65
N LEU A 246 -3.75 8.74 -16.00
CA LEU A 246 -2.90 9.57 -15.15
C LEU A 246 -3.34 11.04 -15.20
N PRO A 247 -3.29 11.78 -14.08
CA PRO A 247 -3.58 13.20 -14.03
C PRO A 247 -2.85 14.05 -15.07
N LEU A 248 -3.57 15.01 -15.64
CA LEU A 248 -3.08 15.99 -16.63
C LEU A 248 -3.17 17.41 -16.10
N TYR A 249 -4.26 17.72 -15.39
CA TYR A 249 -4.50 19.04 -14.81
C TYR A 249 -5.21 18.90 -13.48
N GLY A 250 -4.79 19.66 -12.48
CA GLY A 250 -5.36 19.64 -11.13
C GLY A 250 -5.39 21.02 -10.47
N ILE A 251 -6.03 21.06 -9.31
CA ILE A 251 -6.12 22.23 -8.44
C ILE A 251 -5.70 21.84 -7.03
N MET A 252 -5.03 22.77 -6.34
CA MET A 252 -4.88 22.75 -4.89
C MET A 252 -5.22 24.12 -4.30
N GLN A 253 -5.94 24.11 -3.18
CA GLN A 253 -6.37 25.31 -2.46
C GLN A 253 -6.01 25.16 -0.99
N PHE A 254 -5.57 26.23 -0.34
CA PHE A 254 -5.23 26.25 1.09
C PHE A 254 -6.04 27.33 1.78
N ASP A 255 -6.54 27.06 3.00
CA ASP A 255 -7.28 28.07 3.73
C ASP A 255 -6.35 29.18 4.21
N SER A 256 -6.57 30.36 3.67
CA SER A 256 -5.93 31.61 4.06
C SER A 256 -5.95 31.89 5.57
N ALA A 257 -6.95 31.36 6.31
CA ALA A 257 -7.05 31.49 7.75
C ALA A 257 -6.00 30.65 8.51
N ASP A 258 -5.53 29.55 7.91
CA ASP A 258 -4.60 28.60 8.52
C ASP A 258 -3.17 28.71 8.00
N VAL A 259 -2.95 29.33 6.84
CA VAL A 259 -1.60 29.45 6.26
C VAL A 259 -0.59 30.04 7.24
N ALA A 260 -0.96 31.08 8.01
CA ALA A 260 -0.03 31.70 8.96
C ALA A 260 0.38 30.77 10.11
N SER A 261 -0.53 29.92 10.62
CA SER A 261 -0.23 28.95 11.67
C SER A 261 0.59 27.77 11.13
N LEU A 262 0.30 27.33 9.90
CA LEU A 262 1.07 26.31 9.19
C LEU A 262 2.49 26.79 8.87
N GLU A 263 2.67 28.05 8.48
CA GLU A 263 3.99 28.64 8.27
C GLU A 263 4.77 28.74 9.59
N ALA A 264 4.12 29.19 10.67
CA ALA A 264 4.75 29.32 11.99
C ALA A 264 5.16 27.97 12.60
N SER A 265 4.40 26.91 12.33
CA SER A 265 4.71 25.53 12.76
C SER A 265 5.68 24.80 11.83
N GLY A 266 5.98 25.35 10.65
CA GLY A 266 6.81 24.71 9.63
C GLY A 266 6.09 23.61 8.83
N GLN A 267 4.77 23.47 9.00
CA GLN A 267 3.96 22.43 8.39
C GLN A 267 3.44 22.79 7.00
N PHE A 268 3.40 24.08 6.63
CA PHE A 268 2.81 24.52 5.36
C PHE A 268 3.44 23.83 4.14
N ALA A 269 4.77 23.74 4.10
CA ALA A 269 5.46 23.05 3.01
C ALA A 269 5.08 21.56 2.93
N ASN A 270 4.89 20.91 4.08
CA ASN A 270 4.51 19.51 4.16
C ASN A 270 3.07 19.29 3.65
N THR A 271 2.13 20.16 4.05
CA THR A 271 0.76 20.17 3.54
C THR A 271 0.75 20.37 2.02
N ILE A 272 1.59 21.24 1.46
CA ILE A 272 1.68 21.39 -0.01
C ILE A 272 2.13 20.10 -0.69
N VAL A 273 3.15 19.42 -0.17
CA VAL A 273 3.61 18.15 -0.75
C VAL A 273 2.49 17.11 -0.70
N HIS A 274 1.76 17.05 0.42
CA HIS A 274 0.60 16.17 0.59
C HIS A 274 -0.47 16.45 -0.48
N GLU A 275 -0.96 17.68 -0.58
CA GLU A 275 -2.01 18.07 -1.55
C GLU A 275 -1.61 17.76 -2.99
N MET A 276 -0.34 18.04 -3.32
CA MET A 276 0.17 17.74 -4.66
C MET A 276 0.21 16.22 -4.93
N GLY A 277 0.38 15.40 -3.90
CA GLY A 277 0.24 13.94 -3.99
C GLY A 277 -1.16 13.51 -4.42
N HIS A 278 -2.21 14.15 -3.90
CA HIS A 278 -3.58 13.90 -4.35
C HIS A 278 -3.79 14.29 -5.81
N ILE A 279 -3.18 15.38 -6.27
CA ILE A 279 -3.23 15.76 -7.69
C ILE A 279 -2.56 14.71 -8.57
N LEU A 280 -1.48 14.07 -8.11
CA LEU A 280 -0.79 12.99 -8.81
C LEU A 280 -1.56 11.66 -8.85
N GLY A 281 -2.70 11.56 -8.15
CA GLY A 281 -3.57 10.41 -8.21
C GLY A 281 -3.70 9.62 -6.91
N ILE A 282 -2.89 9.95 -5.90
CA ILE A 282 -2.92 9.24 -4.62
C ILE A 282 -4.28 9.50 -3.96
N GLY A 283 -5.06 8.45 -3.74
CA GLY A 283 -6.39 8.56 -3.15
C GLY A 283 -7.48 9.16 -4.05
N THR A 284 -7.14 9.75 -5.20
CA THR A 284 -8.07 10.43 -6.12
C THR A 284 -8.39 9.61 -7.37
N VAL A 285 -7.41 8.87 -7.89
CA VAL A 285 -7.58 7.98 -9.06
C VAL A 285 -7.47 6.50 -8.68
N TRP A 286 -7.33 6.22 -7.39
CA TRP A 286 -7.45 4.88 -6.84
C TRP A 286 -8.84 4.33 -7.13
N SER A 287 -8.89 3.22 -7.87
CA SER A 287 -10.11 2.54 -8.24
C SER A 287 -9.84 1.04 -8.32
N SER A 288 -10.89 0.23 -8.48
CA SER A 288 -10.71 -1.22 -8.68
C SER A 288 -9.86 -1.47 -9.94
N PRO A 289 -8.83 -2.35 -9.88
CA PRO A 289 -8.56 -3.30 -8.81
C PRO A 289 -7.69 -2.78 -7.66
N LEU A 290 -7.05 -1.60 -7.80
CA LEU A 290 -6.10 -1.09 -6.83
C LEU A 290 -6.72 -0.78 -5.47
N LEU A 291 -7.91 -0.19 -5.43
CA LEU A 291 -8.66 0.03 -4.20
C LEU A 291 -9.78 -1.00 -4.05
N GLN A 292 -9.73 -1.77 -2.97
CA GLN A 292 -10.74 -2.78 -2.65
C GLN A 292 -11.39 -2.49 -1.30
N GLY A 293 -12.68 -2.77 -1.19
CA GLY A 293 -13.43 -2.53 0.04
C GLY A 293 -13.67 -1.05 0.35
N ALA A 294 -13.63 -0.17 -0.67
CA ALA A 294 -14.02 1.23 -0.52
C ALA A 294 -15.42 1.35 0.08
N GLY A 295 -15.62 2.30 0.99
CA GLY A 295 -16.86 2.51 1.73
C GLY A 295 -17.17 1.43 2.78
N THR A 296 -16.25 0.50 3.05
CA THR A 296 -16.41 -0.52 4.10
C THR A 296 -15.58 -0.17 5.34
N SER A 297 -15.64 -1.01 6.37
CA SER A 297 -14.78 -0.87 7.54
C SER A 297 -13.31 -1.23 7.28
N ASN A 298 -12.97 -1.84 6.14
CA ASN A 298 -11.60 -2.26 5.85
C ASN A 298 -11.21 -2.11 4.37
N PRO A 299 -11.19 -0.87 3.84
CA PRO A 299 -10.61 -0.57 2.54
C PRO A 299 -9.11 -0.85 2.54
N ARG A 300 -8.62 -1.36 1.41
CA ARG A 300 -7.21 -1.71 1.21
C ARG A 300 -6.74 -1.37 -0.20
N PHE A 301 -5.48 -0.96 -0.28
CA PHE A 301 -4.78 -0.76 -1.54
C PHE A 301 -3.95 -1.99 -1.88
N THR A 302 -4.16 -2.53 -3.09
CA THR A 302 -3.68 -3.85 -3.53
C THR A 302 -2.63 -3.79 -4.63
N GLY A 303 -2.17 -2.59 -4.97
CA GLY A 303 -1.06 -2.38 -5.90
C GLY A 303 0.19 -3.14 -5.46
N ALA A 304 0.79 -3.90 -6.38
CA ALA A 304 1.83 -4.85 -6.07
C ALA A 304 3.11 -4.15 -5.54
N ALA A 305 3.46 -2.99 -6.11
CA ALA A 305 4.62 -2.20 -5.68
C ALA A 305 4.42 -1.65 -4.27
N ALA A 306 3.27 -1.04 -3.99
CA ALA A 306 2.94 -0.56 -2.64
C ALA A 306 2.89 -1.71 -1.63
N VAL A 307 2.27 -2.84 -1.97
CA VAL A 307 2.21 -4.03 -1.10
C VAL A 307 3.60 -4.60 -0.82
N GLY A 308 4.49 -4.66 -1.81
CA GLY A 308 5.87 -5.09 -1.61
C GLY A 308 6.65 -4.18 -0.66
N THR A 309 6.43 -2.86 -0.73
CA THR A 309 7.04 -1.90 0.21
C THR A 309 6.41 -1.99 1.61
N TRP A 310 5.09 -2.15 1.71
CA TRP A 310 4.37 -2.37 2.97
C TRP A 310 4.88 -3.58 3.74
N ARG A 311 5.15 -4.69 3.04
CA ARG A 311 5.71 -5.91 3.63
C ARG A 311 7.15 -5.73 4.10
N GLU A 312 7.92 -4.82 3.49
CA GLU A 312 9.27 -4.47 3.95
C GLU A 312 9.25 -3.62 5.21
N LEU A 313 8.20 -2.80 5.39
CA LEU A 313 7.95 -2.06 6.63
C LEU A 313 7.48 -2.94 7.80
N GLY A 314 7.29 -4.26 7.57
CA GLY A 314 6.80 -5.21 8.57
C GLY A 314 5.29 -5.44 8.53
N GLY A 315 4.62 -4.90 7.52
CA GLY A 315 3.20 -5.08 7.29
C GLY A 315 2.81 -6.46 6.75
N ALA A 316 1.51 -6.79 6.86
CA ALA A 316 0.93 -8.02 6.34
C ALA A 316 -0.31 -7.74 5.48
N GLY A 317 -0.61 -8.63 4.54
CA GLY A 317 -1.72 -8.47 3.60
C GLY A 317 -1.55 -7.29 2.64
N ASP A 318 -2.68 -6.72 2.22
CA ASP A 318 -2.74 -5.50 1.42
C ASP A 318 -2.54 -4.25 2.30
N VAL A 319 -2.25 -3.11 1.68
CA VAL A 319 -1.96 -1.86 2.41
C VAL A 319 -3.26 -1.29 3.02
N PRO A 320 -3.33 -1.01 4.34
CA PRO A 320 -4.54 -0.44 4.94
C PRO A 320 -4.81 0.98 4.46
N VAL A 321 -6.01 1.21 3.93
CA VAL A 321 -6.51 2.54 3.56
C VAL A 321 -7.40 3.08 4.68
N GLU A 322 -7.51 4.40 4.83
CA GLU A 322 -8.30 5.05 5.87
C GLU A 322 -9.79 4.69 5.74
N ASN A 323 -10.42 4.39 6.88
CA ASN A 323 -11.80 3.91 6.97
C ASN A 323 -12.65 4.74 7.94
N THR A 324 -12.07 5.79 8.51
CA THR A 324 -12.70 6.72 9.44
C THR A 324 -12.51 8.17 8.97
N GLY A 325 -13.26 9.09 9.55
CA GLY A 325 -13.29 10.49 9.12
C GLY A 325 -14.38 10.79 8.08
N GLY A 326 -14.25 11.93 7.41
CA GLY A 326 -15.21 12.39 6.41
C GLY A 326 -14.97 11.83 5.01
N ALA A 327 -15.85 12.16 4.06
CA ALA A 327 -15.73 11.77 2.66
C ALA A 327 -14.45 12.28 1.97
N GLY A 328 -13.80 13.31 2.54
CA GLY A 328 -12.50 13.80 2.08
C GLY A 328 -11.31 13.00 2.62
N THR A 329 -11.53 12.11 3.59
CA THR A 329 -10.50 11.38 4.32
C THR A 329 -10.54 9.88 4.01
N VAL A 330 -11.72 9.27 4.19
CA VAL A 330 -11.93 7.83 3.95
C VAL A 330 -11.59 7.47 2.50
N ASP A 331 -11.06 6.27 2.30
CA ASP A 331 -10.73 5.70 0.98
C ASP A 331 -9.64 6.44 0.17
N SER A 332 -9.20 7.62 0.61
CA SER A 332 -8.25 8.48 -0.11
C SER A 332 -6.91 8.70 0.61
N HIS A 333 -6.77 8.18 1.82
CA HIS A 333 -5.55 8.30 2.62
C HIS A 333 -5.04 6.95 3.11
N TRP A 334 -3.77 6.90 3.48
CA TRP A 334 -3.29 5.80 4.31
C TRP A 334 -3.91 5.86 5.70
N ARG A 335 -4.16 4.68 6.27
CA ARG A 335 -4.82 4.56 7.56
C ARG A 335 -3.98 5.17 8.69
N GLU A 336 -4.50 6.21 9.34
CA GLU A 336 -3.80 6.96 10.39
C GLU A 336 -3.37 6.05 11.54
N THR A 337 -4.25 5.15 11.99
CA THR A 337 -3.98 4.19 13.08
C THR A 337 -2.85 3.20 12.78
N THR A 338 -2.45 3.07 11.51
CA THR A 338 -1.34 2.21 11.07
C THR A 338 -0.09 3.03 10.78
N PHE A 339 -0.23 4.15 10.07
CA PHE A 339 0.88 4.86 9.46
C PHE A 339 1.28 6.14 10.21
N ARG A 340 0.34 6.81 10.87
CA ARG A 340 0.52 8.04 11.66
C ARG A 340 1.38 9.10 10.96
N THR A 341 2.69 9.08 11.17
CA THR A 341 3.64 10.06 10.63
C THR A 341 3.99 9.86 9.15
N GLU A 342 3.18 9.12 8.38
CA GLU A 342 3.36 9.06 6.92
C GLU A 342 2.69 10.28 6.28
N LEU A 343 3.26 10.81 5.19
CA LEU A 343 2.77 12.03 4.55
C LEU A 343 1.29 11.96 4.19
N MET A 344 0.84 10.90 3.52
CA MET A 344 -0.49 10.77 2.92
C MET A 344 -1.51 10.13 3.88
N THR A 345 -1.31 10.24 5.19
CA THR A 345 -2.40 10.07 6.15
C THR A 345 -3.22 11.35 6.25
N GLY A 346 -4.50 11.25 6.57
CA GLY A 346 -5.43 12.39 6.51
C GLY A 346 -5.24 13.46 7.60
N TYR A 347 -4.23 13.33 8.46
CA TYR A 347 -4.03 14.17 9.64
C TYR A 347 -2.56 14.61 9.75
N LEU A 348 -2.36 15.89 10.07
CA LEU A 348 -1.02 16.39 10.35
C LEU A 348 -0.51 15.87 11.69
N ASN A 349 0.73 15.39 11.67
CA ASN A 349 1.51 15.05 12.86
C ASN A 349 2.67 16.04 12.99
N SER A 350 3.40 16.03 14.13
CA SER A 350 4.56 16.91 14.35
C SER A 350 5.67 16.78 13.30
N SER A 351 5.66 15.68 12.55
CA SER A 351 6.33 15.52 11.26
C SER A 351 5.58 14.43 10.49
N ASN A 352 5.35 14.63 9.19
CA ASN A 352 4.96 13.54 8.30
C ASN A 352 6.05 13.33 7.24
N GLN A 353 6.38 12.08 6.94
CA GLN A 353 7.42 11.71 5.99
C GLN A 353 6.82 11.09 4.73
N LEU A 354 7.24 11.58 3.56
CA LEU A 354 6.89 10.99 2.27
C LEU A 354 7.62 9.66 2.10
N SER A 355 6.95 8.54 2.34
CA SER A 355 7.58 7.23 2.37
C SER A 355 7.71 6.60 0.99
N ALA A 356 8.59 5.59 0.89
CA ALA A 356 8.68 4.73 -0.28
C ALA A 356 7.37 3.97 -0.57
N LEU A 357 6.49 3.79 0.43
CA LEU A 357 5.17 3.19 0.22
C LEU A 357 4.30 4.10 -0.64
N THR A 358 4.24 5.38 -0.30
CA THR A 358 3.52 6.39 -1.08
C THR A 358 4.08 6.51 -2.49
N ALA A 359 5.41 6.59 -2.64
CA ALA A 359 6.05 6.63 -3.95
C ALA A 359 5.74 5.35 -4.78
N ALA A 360 5.76 4.17 -4.16
CA ALA A 360 5.45 2.91 -4.84
C ALA A 360 3.99 2.83 -5.33
N SER A 361 3.04 3.47 -4.62
CA SER A 361 1.65 3.53 -5.09
C SER A 361 1.49 4.27 -6.42
N LEU A 362 2.37 5.24 -6.73
CA LEU A 362 2.41 5.90 -8.04
C LEU A 362 2.93 4.96 -9.13
N ALA A 363 3.87 4.06 -8.82
CA ALA A 363 4.31 3.04 -9.77
C ALA A 363 3.15 2.07 -10.12
N ASP A 364 2.30 1.74 -9.14
CA ASP A 364 1.09 0.95 -9.37
C ASP A 364 0.03 1.68 -10.23
N LEU A 365 0.04 3.02 -10.25
CA LEU A 365 -0.76 3.82 -11.18
C LEU A 365 -0.17 3.87 -12.60
N GLY A 366 1.09 3.47 -12.78
CA GLY A 366 1.79 3.46 -14.06
C GLY A 366 2.84 4.57 -14.24
N TYR A 367 3.17 5.32 -13.19
CA TYR A 367 4.29 6.27 -13.23
C TYR A 367 5.66 5.56 -13.22
N GLY A 368 6.63 6.11 -13.93
CA GLY A 368 8.04 5.70 -13.80
C GLY A 368 8.68 6.37 -12.58
N VAL A 369 8.72 5.65 -11.46
CA VAL A 369 9.11 6.17 -10.14
C VAL A 369 10.50 5.69 -9.73
N ASP A 370 11.25 6.56 -9.06
CA ASP A 370 12.43 6.21 -8.27
C ASP A 370 12.13 6.32 -6.76
N LEU A 371 12.05 5.17 -6.08
CA LEU A 371 11.82 5.12 -4.63
C LEU A 371 12.93 5.76 -3.80
N ALA A 372 14.13 5.96 -4.36
CA ALA A 372 15.22 6.64 -3.65
C ALA A 372 14.95 8.13 -3.40
N GLY A 373 13.98 8.72 -4.12
CA GLY A 373 13.53 10.09 -3.89
C GLY A 373 12.62 10.24 -2.65
N ALA A 374 12.16 9.12 -2.07
CA ALA A 374 11.35 9.14 -0.86
C ALA A 374 12.20 9.24 0.42
N ALA A 375 11.59 9.72 1.49
CA ALA A 375 12.22 9.78 2.81
C ALA A 375 12.29 8.39 3.47
N ALA A 376 13.30 8.22 4.34
CA ALA A 376 13.33 7.09 5.24
C ALA A 376 12.12 7.14 6.18
N TYR A 377 11.42 6.01 6.29
CA TYR A 377 10.21 5.90 7.09
C TYR A 377 10.16 4.52 7.75
N THR A 378 9.63 4.47 8.97
CA THR A 378 9.37 3.25 9.71
C THR A 378 7.96 3.34 10.28
N LEU A 379 7.28 2.21 10.40
CA LEU A 379 6.00 2.20 11.10
C LEU A 379 6.19 2.71 12.54
N PRO A 380 5.20 3.44 13.07
CA PRO A 380 5.18 3.78 14.48
C PRO A 380 5.42 2.49 15.29
N ALA A 381 6.34 2.54 16.26
CA ALA A 381 6.62 1.39 17.10
C ALA A 381 5.30 0.84 17.65
N LEU A 382 5.09 -0.47 17.51
CA LEU A 382 3.84 -1.14 17.87
C LEU A 382 3.34 -0.63 19.21
N TRP A 383 2.09 -0.17 19.22
CA TRP A 383 1.30 -0.05 20.44
C TRP A 383 1.05 -1.48 20.94
N ALA A 384 2.06 -2.10 21.53
CA ALA A 384 1.91 -3.34 22.27
C ALA A 384 1.03 -3.04 23.49
N GLY A 385 -0.29 -3.16 23.29
CA GLY A 385 -1.28 -3.06 24.34
C GLY A 385 -2.08 -1.77 24.33
N SER A 386 -3.41 -1.97 24.25
CA SER A 386 -4.48 -1.02 24.49
C SER A 386 -4.92 -0.19 23.29
N MET A 387 -6.13 -0.55 22.81
CA MET A 387 -7.08 0.39 22.25
C MET A 387 -7.13 1.64 23.14
N ARG A 388 -6.42 2.70 22.76
CA ARG A 388 -6.88 4.03 23.18
C ARG A 388 -8.07 4.35 22.30
N ALA A 389 -9.24 4.33 22.92
CA ALA A 389 -10.36 5.15 22.51
C ALA A 389 -9.82 6.53 22.10
N HIS A 390 -10.37 7.07 21.00
CA HIS A 390 -10.06 8.38 20.47
C HIS A 390 -9.81 9.38 21.60
N GLY A 391 -8.54 9.62 21.87
CA GLY A 391 -8.09 10.71 22.72
C GLY A 391 -7.99 11.89 21.79
N ALA A 392 -8.95 12.79 21.92
CA ALA A 392 -8.83 14.16 21.46
C ALA A 392 -7.53 14.77 22.01
N ASP A 393 -6.45 14.64 21.25
CA ASP A 393 -5.55 15.76 21.05
C ASP A 393 -5.97 16.32 19.68
N GLU A 394 -6.91 17.27 19.73
CA GLU A 394 -7.45 18.03 18.60
C GLU A 394 -6.32 18.71 17.82
N HIS A 395 -6.02 18.14 16.65
CA HIS A 395 -6.02 18.94 15.44
C HIS A 395 -7.09 18.31 14.56
N ASP A 396 -8.31 18.85 14.62
CA ASP A 396 -9.42 18.51 13.71
C ASP A 396 -9.16 19.11 12.31
N ASP A 397 -7.89 19.10 11.93
CA ASP A 397 -7.30 19.77 10.80
C ASP A 397 -7.07 18.71 9.74
N ILE A 398 -7.97 18.68 8.76
CA ILE A 398 -8.09 17.63 7.76
C ILE A 398 -7.65 18.20 6.43
N VAL A 399 -6.85 17.41 5.71
CA VAL A 399 -6.64 17.60 4.27
C VAL A 399 -7.79 16.94 3.52
N ARG A 400 -8.44 17.69 2.63
CA ARG A 400 -9.59 17.20 1.87
C ARG A 400 -9.24 16.87 0.42
N VAL A 401 -9.64 15.68 -0.01
CA VAL A 401 -9.51 15.30 -1.40
C VAL A 401 -10.68 15.81 -2.26
N LEU A 402 -10.37 16.45 -3.39
CA LEU A 402 -11.34 16.84 -4.40
C LEU A 402 -11.59 15.68 -5.38
N PRO A 403 -12.86 15.39 -5.73
CA PRO A 403 -13.19 14.32 -6.65
C PRO A 403 -12.65 14.64 -8.05
N SER A 404 -12.27 13.59 -8.80
CA SER A 404 -11.88 13.76 -10.20
C SER A 404 -13.07 14.21 -11.05
N GLY A 405 -12.91 15.35 -11.72
CA GLY A 405 -13.86 15.83 -12.72
C GLY A 405 -13.82 14.98 -13.99
N THR A 406 -14.96 14.83 -14.67
CA THR A 406 -14.99 14.37 -16.06
C THR A 406 -15.22 15.59 -16.95
N ALA A 407 -14.33 15.81 -17.93
CA ALA A 407 -14.49 16.84 -18.95
C ALA A 407 -15.49 16.43 -20.02
#